data_AF-A0A7D7ZDP9-F1
#
_entry.id   AF-A0A7D7ZDP9-F1
#
_cell.length_a   1.000
_cell.length_b   1.000
_cell.length_c   1.000
_cell.angle_alpha   90.00
_cell.angle_beta   90.00
_cell.angle_gamma   90.00
#
_symmetry.space_group_name_H-M   'P 1'
#
loop_
_entity.id
_entity.type
_entity.pdbx_description
1 polymer ?
#
loop_
_entity_poly.entity_id
_entity_poly.type
_entity_poly.pdbx_seq_one_letter_code
_entity_poly.pdbx_strand_id
1 'polypeptide(L)'
;MGHSASYDIGYGKPPKQTQFAPGNSGNPKGRSKGAKNKRPALHEESLKEIVLDEAYRDISVRDGDNNVSMPMAQAIMRSLAVNTAKGQHRAQRLFAEILTTTERQNKQLADEWLSTAMDYKIEWDEELRRRERLGITDLPDPLPHLDQVKIDMNTGMAWVQGPMTREDKAKLEEWVRKQHGFREDLEFVREELEVAEDNDCRASLEADFAHTRKMVDVIQKVLDVHGYKDPA
;
A
#
# COMPACT_ATOMS: atom_id res chain seq x y z
N MET A 1 25.18 -61.62 -63.93
CA MET A 1 24.48 -60.32 -63.99
C MET A 1 23.25 -60.42 -63.10
N GLY A 2 23.26 -59.80 -61.91
CA GLY A 2 22.13 -59.85 -60.97
C GLY A 2 21.21 -58.64 -61.16
N HIS A 3 19.92 -58.87 -61.36
CA HIS A 3 18.91 -57.83 -61.54
C HIS A 3 18.59 -57.13 -60.21
N SER A 4 18.79 -55.80 -60.16
CA SER A 4 18.33 -54.95 -59.06
C SER A 4 16.82 -54.75 -59.17
N ALA A 5 16.08 -55.20 -58.15
CA ALA A 5 14.63 -55.00 -58.05
C ALA A 5 14.30 -53.50 -58.07
N SER A 6 13.44 -53.10 -59.02
CA SER A 6 12.91 -51.73 -59.14
C SER A 6 12.11 -51.38 -57.88
N TYR A 7 12.49 -50.29 -57.21
CA TYR A 7 11.84 -49.84 -55.99
C TYR A 7 10.52 -49.14 -56.32
N ASP A 8 9.40 -49.72 -55.90
CA ASP A 8 8.06 -49.22 -56.18
C ASP A 8 7.71 -48.00 -55.29
N ILE A 9 7.50 -46.84 -55.92
CA ILE A 9 7.29 -45.55 -55.27
C ILE A 9 5.79 -45.35 -55.04
N GLY A 10 5.40 -44.97 -53.82
CA GLY A 10 3.99 -44.81 -53.43
C GLY A 10 3.81 -44.04 -52.12
N TYR A 11 2.58 -44.00 -51.59
CA TYR A 11 2.29 -43.27 -50.35
C TYR A 11 3.16 -43.81 -49.19
N GLY A 12 3.91 -42.92 -48.53
CA GLY A 12 4.86 -43.28 -47.48
C GLY A 12 6.17 -43.93 -47.96
N LYS A 13 6.40 -44.02 -49.28
CA LYS A 13 7.60 -44.61 -49.89
C LYS A 13 8.27 -43.60 -50.85
N PRO A 14 8.98 -42.58 -50.32
CA PRO A 14 9.62 -41.57 -51.16
C PRO A 14 10.72 -42.20 -52.04
N PRO A 15 11.01 -41.64 -53.23
CA PRO A 15 12.06 -42.15 -54.12
C PRO A 15 13.41 -42.24 -53.41
N LYS A 16 14.15 -43.34 -53.61
CA LYS A 16 15.47 -43.55 -52.96
C LYS A 16 16.47 -42.42 -53.22
N GLN A 17 16.40 -41.78 -54.39
CA GLN A 17 17.31 -40.69 -54.77
C GLN A 17 17.12 -39.42 -53.93
N THR A 18 15.95 -39.24 -53.32
CA THR A 18 15.61 -38.06 -52.50
C THR A 18 15.53 -38.36 -51.01
N GLN A 19 15.82 -39.60 -50.59
CA GLN A 19 15.90 -39.97 -49.18
C GLN A 19 17.21 -39.46 -48.59
N PHE A 20 17.15 -38.88 -47.38
CA PHE A 20 18.36 -38.52 -46.66
C PHE A 20 19.13 -39.77 -46.27
N ALA A 21 20.46 -39.72 -46.39
CA ALA A 21 21.32 -40.81 -45.94
C ALA A 21 21.14 -41.05 -44.43
N PRO A 22 21.19 -42.31 -43.96
CA PRO A 22 21.14 -42.61 -42.54
C PRO A 22 22.18 -41.80 -41.76
N GLY A 23 21.72 -41.03 -40.76
CA GLY A 23 22.58 -40.16 -39.95
C GLY A 23 22.65 -38.69 -40.41
N ASN A 24 22.17 -38.37 -41.61
CA ASN A 24 22.09 -37.00 -42.11
C ASN A 24 20.64 -36.47 -42.05
N SER A 25 20.42 -35.45 -41.22
CA SER A 25 19.17 -34.69 -41.16
C SER A 25 19.14 -33.66 -42.28
N GLY A 26 17.99 -33.46 -42.93
CA GLY A 26 17.77 -32.37 -43.88
C GLY A 26 17.86 -30.96 -43.25
N ASN A 27 17.84 -30.87 -41.92
CA ASN A 27 18.17 -29.67 -41.16
C ASN A 27 19.34 -29.96 -40.20
N PRO A 28 20.60 -29.88 -40.67
CA PRO A 28 21.78 -30.14 -39.85
C PRO A 28 21.98 -29.11 -38.74
N LYS A 29 21.40 -27.90 -38.87
CA LYS A 29 21.29 -26.89 -37.80
C LYS A 29 19.95 -26.96 -37.06
N GLY A 30 19.27 -28.10 -37.12
CA GLY A 30 18.01 -28.33 -36.43
C GLY A 30 18.10 -27.96 -34.96
N ARG A 31 16.93 -27.77 -34.34
CA ARG A 31 16.83 -27.35 -32.94
C ARG A 31 17.81 -28.16 -32.06
N SER A 32 18.73 -27.47 -31.39
CA SER A 32 19.78 -28.10 -30.58
C SER A 32 19.18 -29.11 -29.60
N LYS A 33 19.72 -30.33 -29.58
CA LYS A 33 19.33 -31.36 -28.61
C LYS A 33 19.45 -30.77 -27.20
N GLY A 34 18.34 -30.72 -26.47
CA GLY A 34 18.29 -30.25 -25.07
C GLY A 34 17.84 -28.80 -24.87
N ALA A 35 17.40 -28.07 -25.90
CA ALA A 35 16.74 -26.77 -25.72
C ALA A 35 15.37 -26.94 -25.04
N LYS A 36 15.38 -27.17 -23.72
CA LYS A 36 14.22 -27.05 -22.85
C LYS A 36 13.71 -25.62 -22.99
N ASN A 37 12.41 -25.41 -23.18
CA ASN A 37 11.82 -24.11 -22.92
C ASN A 37 12.22 -23.77 -21.48
N LYS A 38 13.18 -22.86 -21.28
CA LYS A 38 13.56 -22.43 -19.93
C LYS A 38 12.28 -21.84 -19.37
N ARG A 39 11.64 -22.57 -18.45
CA ARG A 39 10.56 -21.98 -17.67
C ARG A 39 11.20 -20.80 -16.93
N PRO A 40 10.54 -19.64 -16.88
CA PRO A 40 11.03 -18.53 -16.09
C PRO A 40 11.38 -19.03 -14.68
N ALA A 41 12.43 -18.47 -14.10
CA ALA A 41 12.84 -18.89 -12.77
C ALA A 41 11.66 -18.71 -11.80
N LEU A 42 11.57 -19.51 -10.73
CA LEU A 42 10.42 -19.48 -9.80
C LEU A 42 10.14 -18.11 -9.16
N HIS A 43 11.03 -17.14 -9.36
CA HIS A 43 11.04 -15.78 -8.85
C HIS A 43 10.85 -14.70 -9.93
N GLU A 44 10.65 -15.08 -11.20
CA GLU A 44 10.24 -14.13 -12.24
C GLU A 44 8.72 -13.91 -12.14
N GLU A 45 8.30 -13.00 -11.26
CA GLU A 45 6.95 -12.42 -11.22
C GLU A 45 6.62 -11.58 -12.48
N SER A 46 7.30 -11.82 -13.60
CA SER A 46 7.25 -10.98 -14.80
C SER A 46 5.82 -10.74 -15.30
N LEU A 47 4.93 -11.74 -15.24
CA LEU A 47 3.53 -11.54 -15.63
C LEU A 47 2.74 -10.68 -14.63
N LYS A 48 2.98 -10.83 -13.32
CA LYS A 48 2.31 -10.02 -12.30
C LYS A 48 2.76 -8.57 -12.40
N GLU A 49 4.07 -8.34 -12.56
CA GLU A 49 4.63 -7.01 -12.81
C GLU A 49 4.05 -6.39 -14.08
N ILE A 50 4.09 -7.10 -15.23
CA ILE A 50 3.51 -6.61 -16.48
C ILE A 50 2.02 -6.27 -16.33
N VAL A 51 1.25 -7.11 -15.63
CA VAL A 51 -0.18 -6.87 -15.40
C VAL A 51 -0.40 -5.64 -14.52
N LEU A 52 0.40 -5.44 -13.48
CA LEU A 52 0.29 -4.26 -12.61
C LEU A 52 0.72 -3.00 -13.36
N ASP A 53 1.82 -3.04 -14.12
CA ASP A 53 2.28 -1.92 -14.94
C ASP A 53 1.22 -1.50 -15.95
N GLU A 54 0.59 -2.46 -16.64
CA GLU A 54 -0.48 -2.16 -17.59
C GLU A 54 -1.75 -1.66 -16.88
N ALA A 55 -2.08 -2.21 -15.71
CA ALA A 55 -3.24 -1.78 -14.92
C ALA A 55 -3.12 -0.33 -14.42
N TYR A 56 -1.91 0.10 -14.04
CA TYR A 56 -1.63 1.44 -13.52
C TYR A 56 -1.18 2.44 -14.57
N ARG A 57 -0.96 2.00 -15.82
CA ARG A 57 -0.68 2.90 -16.93
C ARG A 57 -1.88 3.78 -17.24
N ASP A 58 -1.63 5.09 -17.37
CA ASP A 58 -2.64 6.05 -17.78
C ASP A 58 -3.05 5.89 -19.25
N ILE A 59 -4.36 5.97 -19.48
CA ILE A 59 -4.96 6.03 -20.81
C ILE A 59 -5.97 7.18 -20.89
N SER A 60 -6.13 7.74 -22.08
CA SER A 60 -7.15 8.76 -22.35
C SER A 60 -8.48 8.08 -22.68
N VAL A 61 -9.50 8.31 -21.86
CA VAL A 61 -10.86 7.78 -22.05
C VAL A 61 -11.84 8.93 -22.22
N ARG A 62 -12.80 8.75 -23.12
CA ARG A 62 -13.91 9.69 -23.29
C ARG A 62 -14.97 9.45 -22.21
N ASP A 63 -15.21 10.46 -21.39
CA ASP A 63 -16.23 10.47 -20.35
C ASP A 63 -17.26 11.57 -20.66
N GLY A 64 -18.35 11.16 -21.32
CA GLY A 64 -19.32 12.08 -21.90
C GLY A 64 -18.70 12.99 -22.96
N ASP A 65 -18.65 14.29 -22.65
CA ASP A 65 -18.13 15.33 -23.54
C ASP A 65 -16.64 15.65 -23.30
N ASN A 66 -16.04 15.14 -22.21
CA ASN A 66 -14.65 15.42 -21.84
C ASN A 66 -13.77 14.18 -22.02
N ASN A 67 -12.49 14.39 -22.34
CA ASN A 67 -11.48 13.34 -22.26
C ASN A 67 -10.76 13.42 -20.92
N VAL A 68 -10.71 12.31 -20.19
CA VAL A 68 -10.05 12.20 -18.89
C VAL A 68 -8.94 11.16 -18.99
N SER A 69 -7.75 11.51 -18.51
CA SER A 69 -6.64 10.58 -18.35
C SER A 69 -6.79 9.87 -17.00
N MET A 70 -6.79 8.54 -17.01
CA MET A 70 -6.84 7.73 -15.79
C MET A 70 -6.19 6.36 -16.01
N PRO A 71 -5.80 5.65 -14.94
CA PRO A 71 -5.27 4.29 -15.04
C PRO A 71 -6.22 3.33 -15.75
N MET A 72 -5.66 2.42 -16.54
CA MET A 72 -6.41 1.42 -17.32
C MET A 72 -7.38 0.60 -16.45
N ALA A 73 -6.93 0.15 -15.27
CA ALA A 73 -7.79 -0.58 -14.35
C ALA A 73 -9.00 0.25 -13.88
N GLN A 74 -8.80 1.54 -13.58
CA GLN A 74 -9.87 2.44 -13.19
C GLN A 74 -10.86 2.68 -14.34
N ALA A 75 -10.35 2.86 -15.55
CA ALA A 75 -11.18 2.99 -16.76
C ALA A 75 -12.06 1.76 -17.00
N ILE A 76 -11.48 0.56 -16.90
CA ILE A 76 -12.21 -0.71 -17.02
C ILE A 76 -13.31 -0.79 -15.96
N MET A 77 -13.00 -0.53 -14.69
CA MET A 77 -13.97 -0.56 -13.60
C MET A 77 -15.11 0.46 -13.79
N ARG A 78 -14.80 1.67 -14.26
CA ARG A 78 -15.83 2.67 -14.58
C ARG A 78 -16.75 2.21 -15.71
N SER A 79 -16.18 1.67 -16.79
CA SER A 79 -16.97 1.14 -17.91
C SER A 79 -17.85 -0.06 -17.48
N LEU A 80 -17.33 -0.94 -16.62
CA LEU A 80 -18.04 -2.06 -16.06
C LEU A 80 -19.22 -1.60 -15.19
N ALA A 81 -19.02 -0.57 -14.36
CA ALA A 81 -20.08 0.02 -13.55
C ALA A 81 -21.19 0.64 -14.42
N VAL A 82 -20.84 1.40 -15.48
CA VAL A 82 -21.81 1.97 -16.42
C VAL A 82 -22.62 0.88 -17.12
N ASN A 83 -21.96 -0.18 -17.60
CA ASN A 83 -22.63 -1.30 -18.26
C ASN A 83 -23.52 -2.11 -17.31
N THR A 84 -23.09 -2.26 -16.06
CA THR A 84 -23.88 -2.85 -14.96
C THR A 84 -25.16 -2.03 -14.71
N ALA A 85 -25.05 -0.71 -14.60
CA ALA A 85 -26.17 0.21 -14.42
C ALA A 85 -27.15 0.19 -15.60
N LYS A 86 -26.65 -0.05 -16.82
CA LYS A 86 -27.47 -0.22 -18.04
C LYS A 86 -28.16 -1.59 -18.13
N GLY A 87 -27.98 -2.48 -17.16
CA GLY A 87 -28.67 -3.77 -17.11
C GLY A 87 -28.00 -4.90 -17.90
N GLN A 88 -26.73 -4.76 -18.30
CA GLN A 88 -26.04 -5.84 -18.99
C GLN A 88 -25.73 -6.99 -18.03
N HIS A 89 -26.41 -8.13 -18.18
CA HIS A 89 -26.31 -9.26 -17.25
C HIS A 89 -24.88 -9.80 -17.03
N ARG A 90 -24.05 -9.85 -18.07
CA ARG A 90 -22.64 -10.28 -17.92
C ARG A 90 -21.84 -9.29 -17.07
N ALA A 91 -22.04 -7.99 -17.27
CA ALA A 91 -21.40 -6.95 -16.48
C ALA A 91 -21.88 -7.00 -15.02
N GLN A 92 -23.19 -7.16 -14.79
CA GLN A 92 -23.78 -7.30 -13.46
C GLN A 92 -23.18 -8.47 -12.67
N ARG A 93 -23.04 -9.64 -13.33
CA ARG A 93 -22.43 -10.81 -12.69
C ARG A 93 -20.96 -10.57 -12.31
N LEU A 94 -20.16 -10.05 -13.25
CA LEU A 94 -18.75 -9.76 -13.00
C LEU A 94 -18.57 -8.70 -11.91
N PHE A 95 -19.39 -7.65 -11.93
CA PHE A 95 -19.35 -6.60 -10.93
C PHE A 95 -19.72 -7.12 -9.53
N ALA A 96 -20.77 -7.95 -9.42
CA ALA A 96 -21.15 -8.59 -8.15
C ALA A 96 -20.04 -9.53 -7.62
N GLU A 97 -19.38 -10.27 -8.50
CA GLU A 97 -18.25 -11.13 -8.13
C GLU A 97 -17.05 -10.33 -7.60
N ILE A 98 -16.68 -9.25 -8.29
CA ILE A 98 -15.62 -8.34 -7.82
C ILE A 98 -16.01 -7.74 -6.47
N LEU A 99 -17.23 -7.19 -6.35
CA LEU A 99 -17.71 -6.56 -5.12
C LEU A 99 -17.67 -7.54 -3.94
N THR A 100 -18.26 -8.73 -4.09
CA THR A 100 -18.30 -9.74 -3.02
C THR A 100 -16.91 -10.26 -2.64
N THR A 101 -16.00 -10.36 -3.61
CA THR A 101 -14.61 -10.76 -3.36
C THR A 101 -13.86 -9.66 -2.60
N THR A 102 -14.01 -8.40 -3.01
CA THR A 102 -13.41 -7.24 -2.32
C THR A 102 -13.97 -7.07 -0.91
N GLU A 103 -15.29 -7.15 -0.73
CA GLU A 103 -15.91 -7.09 0.60
C GLU A 103 -15.43 -8.23 1.51
N ARG A 104 -15.30 -9.44 0.98
CA ARG A 104 -14.77 -10.59 1.73
C ARG A 104 -13.31 -10.37 2.12
N GLN A 105 -12.46 -9.90 1.19
CA GLN A 105 -11.06 -9.60 1.46
C GLN A 105 -10.92 -8.49 2.51
N ASN A 106 -11.68 -7.42 2.38
CA ASN A 106 -11.69 -6.32 3.35
C ASN A 106 -12.15 -6.81 4.72
N LYS A 107 -13.20 -7.65 4.77
CA LYS A 107 -13.65 -8.24 6.03
C LYS A 107 -12.61 -9.17 6.65
N GLN A 108 -11.95 -10.02 5.85
CA GLN A 108 -10.89 -10.90 6.33
C GLN A 108 -9.72 -10.11 6.92
N LEU A 109 -9.28 -9.06 6.24
CA LEU A 109 -8.24 -8.15 6.75
C LEU A 109 -8.69 -7.45 8.04
N ALA A 110 -9.95 -7.00 8.10
CA ALA A 110 -10.50 -6.38 9.29
C ALA A 110 -10.57 -7.36 10.47
N ASP A 111 -11.04 -8.59 10.24
CA ASP A 111 -11.14 -9.65 11.25
C ASP A 111 -9.74 -10.08 11.76
N GLU A 112 -8.75 -10.20 10.87
CA GLU A 112 -7.36 -10.51 11.21
C GLU A 112 -6.71 -9.39 12.04
N TRP A 113 -6.92 -8.15 11.62
CA TRP A 113 -6.44 -6.98 12.33
C TRP A 113 -7.10 -6.83 13.70
N LEU A 114 -8.42 -7.07 13.79
CA LEU A 114 -9.18 -7.08 15.03
C LEU A 114 -8.65 -8.14 16.00
N SER A 115 -8.42 -9.38 15.53
CA SER A 115 -7.86 -10.45 16.36
C SER A 115 -6.50 -10.05 16.92
N THR A 116 -5.61 -9.56 16.05
CA THR A 116 -4.26 -9.14 16.45
C THR A 116 -4.31 -8.00 17.46
N ALA A 117 -5.21 -7.03 17.29
CA ALA A 117 -5.41 -5.93 18.23
C ALA A 117 -5.97 -6.39 19.59
N MET A 118 -6.87 -7.38 19.60
CA MET A 118 -7.38 -7.97 20.84
C MET A 118 -6.29 -8.73 21.59
N ASP A 119 -5.55 -9.59 20.89
CA ASP A 119 -4.44 -10.37 21.47
C ASP A 119 -3.39 -9.43 22.07
N TYR A 120 -3.01 -8.40 21.33
CA TYR A 120 -2.10 -7.35 21.81
C TYR A 120 -2.60 -6.67 23.09
N LYS A 121 -3.88 -6.29 23.15
CA LYS A 121 -4.46 -5.66 24.34
C LYS A 121 -4.47 -6.59 25.55
N ILE A 122 -4.80 -7.86 25.35
CA ILE A 122 -4.87 -8.85 26.42
C ILE A 122 -3.46 -9.10 26.98
N GLU A 123 -2.49 -9.39 26.10
CA GLU A 123 -1.11 -9.68 26.50
C GLU A 123 -0.46 -8.52 27.26
N TRP A 124 -0.65 -7.29 26.77
CA TRP A 124 -0.07 -6.13 27.44
C TRP A 124 -0.80 -5.70 28.71
N ASP A 125 -2.12 -5.91 28.82
CA ASP A 125 -2.86 -5.62 30.06
C ASP A 125 -2.40 -6.58 31.17
N GLU A 126 -2.19 -7.85 30.83
CA GLU A 126 -1.62 -8.83 31.76
C GLU A 126 -0.19 -8.47 32.18
N GLU A 127 0.67 -8.06 31.24
CA GLU A 127 2.05 -7.67 31.53
C GLU A 127 2.12 -6.37 32.36
N LEU A 128 1.31 -5.36 32.07
CA LEU A 128 1.27 -4.12 32.85
C LEU A 128 0.78 -4.39 34.29
N ARG A 129 -0.28 -5.19 34.48
CA ARG A 129 -0.74 -5.60 35.82
C ARG A 129 0.32 -6.40 36.57
N ARG A 130 1.07 -7.24 35.85
CA ARG A 130 2.20 -7.98 36.43
C ARG A 130 3.30 -7.04 36.90
N ARG A 131 3.67 -6.04 36.09
CA ARG A 131 4.67 -5.02 36.45
C ARG A 131 4.24 -4.21 37.66
N GLU A 132 2.98 -3.77 37.68
CA GLU A 132 2.40 -3.03 38.81
C GLU A 132 2.47 -3.85 40.11
N ARG A 133 2.05 -5.13 40.08
CA ARG A 133 2.12 -6.03 41.24
C ARG A 133 3.55 -6.27 41.76
N LEU A 134 4.53 -6.25 40.87
CA LEU A 134 5.94 -6.47 41.19
C LEU A 134 6.71 -5.17 41.46
N GLY A 135 6.08 -4.00 41.29
CA GLY A 135 6.73 -2.70 41.43
C GLY A 135 7.81 -2.42 40.39
N ILE A 136 7.71 -3.00 39.19
CA ILE A 136 8.68 -2.85 38.10
C ILE A 136 8.34 -1.59 37.31
N THR A 137 9.12 -0.52 37.48
CA THR A 137 8.91 0.79 36.84
C THR A 137 10.00 1.18 35.84
N ASP A 138 11.02 0.33 35.68
CA ASP A 138 12.24 0.58 34.91
C ASP A 138 12.11 0.19 33.42
N LEU A 139 11.07 -0.56 33.06
CA LEU A 139 10.83 -0.99 31.68
C LEU A 139 10.00 0.03 30.90
N PRO A 140 10.31 0.26 29.62
CA PRO A 140 9.54 1.17 28.79
C PRO A 140 8.13 0.64 28.53
N ASP A 141 7.20 1.57 28.34
CA ASP A 141 5.84 1.29 27.95
C ASP A 141 5.76 0.62 26.57
N PRO A 142 4.71 -0.20 26.34
CA PRO A 142 4.45 -0.77 25.03
C PRO A 142 4.20 0.31 23.97
N LEU A 143 4.65 0.02 22.76
CA LEU A 143 4.29 0.78 21.55
C LEU A 143 3.61 -0.16 20.56
N PRO A 144 2.41 0.16 20.06
CA PRO A 144 1.53 1.25 20.52
C PRO A 144 0.99 1.03 21.95
N HIS A 145 0.73 2.08 22.72
CA HIS A 145 0.12 1.90 24.05
C HIS A 145 -1.31 1.32 23.93
N LEU A 146 -1.80 0.56 24.93
CA LEU A 146 -3.13 -0.08 24.85
C LEU A 146 -4.27 0.91 24.59
N ASP A 147 -4.18 2.11 25.17
CA ASP A 147 -5.18 3.17 24.97
C ASP A 147 -5.18 3.75 23.55
N GLN A 148 -4.07 3.60 22.81
CA GLN A 148 -3.94 4.02 21.43
C GLN A 148 -4.59 3.00 20.48
N VAL A 149 -4.70 1.74 20.89
CA VAL A 149 -5.43 0.72 20.12
C VAL A 149 -6.94 0.91 20.34
N LYS A 150 -7.65 1.37 19.31
CA LYS A 150 -9.10 1.57 19.31
C LYS A 150 -9.78 0.39 18.62
N ILE A 151 -10.88 -0.06 19.20
CA ILE A 151 -11.68 -1.18 18.68
C ILE A 151 -13.14 -0.75 18.71
N ASP A 152 -13.79 -0.73 17.55
CA ASP A 152 -15.24 -0.61 17.43
C ASP A 152 -15.84 -2.02 17.35
N MET A 153 -16.48 -2.44 18.44
CA MET A 153 -17.09 -3.77 18.55
C MET A 153 -18.38 -3.92 17.74
N ASN A 154 -19.00 -2.83 17.30
CA ASN A 154 -20.21 -2.87 16.46
C ASN A 154 -19.85 -3.11 15.00
N THR A 155 -18.75 -2.51 14.53
CA THR A 155 -18.30 -2.66 13.14
C THR A 155 -17.19 -3.69 12.96
N GLY A 156 -16.57 -4.17 14.05
CA GLY A 156 -15.42 -5.07 14.02
C GLY A 156 -14.12 -4.40 13.54
N MET A 157 -14.05 -3.06 13.57
CA MET A 157 -12.89 -2.33 13.07
C MET A 157 -11.93 -1.99 14.20
N ALA A 158 -10.67 -2.36 14.05
CA ALA A 158 -9.59 -1.94 14.95
C ALA A 158 -8.64 -0.97 14.23
N TRP A 159 -8.11 0.03 14.94
CA TRP A 159 -7.10 0.94 14.42
C TRP A 159 -6.23 1.48 15.56
N VAL A 160 -5.06 2.01 15.22
CA VAL A 160 -4.14 2.64 16.18
C VAL A 160 -4.22 4.15 16.03
N GLN A 161 -4.44 4.84 17.14
CA GLN A 161 -4.44 6.29 17.25
C GLN A 161 -3.26 6.70 18.15
N GLY A 162 -2.10 6.87 17.54
CA GLY A 162 -0.84 7.18 18.24
C GLY A 162 0.39 6.66 17.51
N PRO A 163 1.59 6.84 18.07
CA PRO A 163 2.82 6.29 17.53
C PRO A 163 2.79 4.76 17.59
N MET A 164 2.93 4.13 16.42
CA MET A 164 3.05 2.68 16.32
C MET A 164 4.51 2.22 16.51
N THR A 165 5.48 3.06 16.16
CA THR A 165 6.90 2.77 16.25
C THR A 165 7.65 3.74 17.17
N ARG A 166 8.85 3.34 17.59
CA ARG A 166 9.75 4.22 18.35
C ARG A 166 10.16 5.47 17.55
N GLU A 167 10.36 5.32 16.24
CA GLU A 167 10.72 6.43 15.36
C GLU A 167 9.57 7.44 15.24
N ASP A 168 8.33 6.96 15.12
CA ASP A 168 7.15 7.83 15.08
C ASP A 168 6.94 8.54 16.41
N LYS A 169 7.16 7.85 17.54
CA LYS A 169 7.14 8.47 18.87
C LYS A 169 8.18 9.59 18.97
N ALA A 170 9.42 9.32 18.57
CA ALA A 170 10.51 10.30 18.63
C ALA A 170 10.22 11.57 17.78
N LYS A 171 9.61 11.39 16.60
CA LYS A 171 9.18 12.53 15.76
C LYS A 171 8.10 13.36 16.46
N LEU A 172 7.11 12.71 17.07
CA LEU A 172 6.03 13.40 17.79
C LEU A 172 6.55 14.11 19.04
N GLU A 173 7.50 13.51 19.76
CA GLU A 173 8.20 14.15 20.88
C GLU A 173 9.02 15.37 20.43
N GLU A 174 9.62 15.34 19.23
CA GLU A 174 10.29 16.51 18.66
C GLU A 174 9.29 17.64 18.36
N TRP A 175 8.11 17.32 17.84
CA TRP A 175 7.03 18.29 17.65
C TRP A 175 6.56 18.90 18.97
N VAL A 176 6.38 18.09 20.01
CA VAL A 176 6.05 18.57 21.36
C VAL A 176 7.13 19.50 21.90
N ARG A 177 8.42 19.13 21.76
CA ARG A 177 9.54 19.99 22.19
C ARG A 177 9.52 21.34 21.46
N LYS A 178 9.27 21.36 20.15
CA LYS A 178 9.10 22.59 19.39
C LYS A 178 7.90 23.40 19.86
N GLN A 179 6.79 22.73 20.18
CA GLN A 179 5.59 23.39 20.70
C GLN A 179 5.86 24.10 22.03
N HIS A 180 6.61 23.46 22.95
CA HIS A 180 7.03 24.08 24.21
C HIS A 180 7.89 25.32 23.96
N GLY A 181 8.92 25.22 23.10
CA GLY A 181 9.73 26.39 22.74
C GLY A 181 8.90 27.55 22.16
N PHE A 182 7.97 27.27 21.24
CA PHE A 182 7.08 28.31 20.71
C PHE A 182 6.10 28.87 21.76
N ARG A 183 5.72 28.10 22.79
CA ARG A 183 4.89 28.61 23.89
C ARG A 183 5.69 29.56 24.78
N GLU A 184 6.95 29.22 25.09
CA GLU A 184 7.86 30.11 25.80
C GLU A 184 8.10 31.40 25.02
N ASP A 185 8.35 31.32 23.70
CA ASP A 185 8.49 32.49 22.83
C ASP A 185 7.21 33.35 22.82
N LEU A 186 6.03 32.71 22.84
CA LEU A 186 4.75 33.42 22.87
C LEU A 186 4.55 34.17 24.19
N GLU A 187 4.93 33.56 25.32
CA GLU A 187 4.93 34.22 26.63
C GLU A 187 5.91 35.40 26.65
N PHE A 188 7.13 35.22 26.12
CA PHE A 188 8.12 36.29 26.00
C PHE A 188 7.61 37.48 25.16
N VAL A 189 7.10 37.24 23.95
CA VAL A 189 6.56 38.31 23.08
C VAL A 189 5.35 38.99 23.73
N ARG A 190 4.54 38.24 24.49
CA ARG A 190 3.43 38.80 25.25
C ARG A 190 3.91 39.77 26.33
N GLU A 191 4.94 39.40 27.10
CA GLU A 191 5.52 40.27 28.12
C GLU A 191 6.13 41.54 27.49
N GLU A 192 6.83 41.42 26.36
CA GLU A 192 7.36 42.59 25.64
C GLU A 192 6.25 43.51 25.12
N LEU A 193 5.13 42.95 24.64
CA LEU A 193 3.95 43.73 24.23
C LEU A 193 3.31 44.53 25.36
N GLU A 194 3.42 44.07 26.62
CA GLU A 194 2.90 44.76 27.80
C GLU A 194 3.77 45.97 28.19
N VAL A 195 5.07 45.94 27.86
CA VAL A 195 6.05 47.00 28.20
C VAL A 195 6.32 47.96 27.03
N ALA A 196 5.99 47.57 25.79
CA ALA A 196 6.24 48.39 24.61
C ALA A 196 5.34 49.65 24.54
N GLU A 197 5.97 50.83 24.59
CA GLU A 197 5.31 52.14 24.48
C GLU A 197 5.29 52.70 23.04
N ASP A 198 6.21 52.25 22.19
CA ASP A 198 6.32 52.70 20.79
C ASP A 198 5.35 51.94 19.85
N ASN A 199 4.68 52.68 18.96
CA ASN A 199 3.66 52.12 18.07
C ASN A 199 4.25 51.20 16.98
N ASP A 200 5.41 51.55 16.41
CA ASP A 200 6.03 50.75 15.37
C ASP A 200 6.61 49.45 15.95
N CYS A 201 7.22 49.54 17.14
CA CYS A 201 7.66 48.39 17.92
C CYS A 201 6.49 47.45 18.30
N ARG A 202 5.39 47.99 18.82
CA ARG A 202 4.17 47.21 19.13
C ARG A 202 3.62 46.49 17.90
N ALA A 203 3.55 47.16 16.75
CA ALA A 203 3.03 46.56 15.53
C ALA A 203 3.88 45.36 15.05
N SER A 204 5.21 45.45 15.19
CA SER A 204 6.11 44.32 14.89
C SER A 204 5.88 43.16 15.86
N LEU A 205 5.82 43.44 17.17
CA LEU A 205 5.60 42.42 18.19
C LEU A 205 4.22 41.76 18.07
N GLU A 206 3.18 42.50 17.68
CA GLU A 206 1.85 41.94 17.40
C GLU A 206 1.87 40.97 16.20
N ALA A 207 2.65 41.28 15.16
CA ALA A 207 2.85 40.40 14.01
C ALA A 207 3.60 39.12 14.40
N ASP A 208 4.65 39.25 15.22
CA ASP A 208 5.43 38.12 15.74
C ASP A 208 4.58 37.24 16.66
N PHE A 209 3.80 37.84 17.57
CA PHE A 209 2.85 37.13 18.43
C PHE A 209 1.84 36.32 17.61
N ALA A 210 1.26 36.93 16.57
CA ALA A 210 0.32 36.27 15.68
C ALA A 210 0.98 35.11 14.91
N HIS A 211 2.22 35.28 14.47
CA HIS A 211 2.99 34.24 13.79
C HIS A 211 3.30 33.06 14.72
N THR A 212 3.84 33.33 15.90
CA THR A 212 4.20 32.31 16.90
C THR A 212 2.96 31.54 17.36
N ARG A 213 1.84 32.23 17.61
CA ARG A 213 0.56 31.57 17.92
C ARG A 213 0.11 30.63 16.81
N LYS A 214 0.21 31.08 15.54
CA LYS A 214 -0.12 30.24 14.38
C LYS A 214 0.76 28.98 14.32
N MET A 215 2.04 29.07 14.66
CA MET A 215 2.93 27.91 14.72
C MET A 215 2.52 26.92 15.81
N VAL A 216 2.17 27.40 17.01
CA VAL A 216 1.61 26.56 18.08
C VAL A 216 0.33 25.85 17.63
N ASP A 217 -0.59 26.56 16.97
CA ASP A 217 -1.85 26.00 16.46
C ASP A 217 -1.62 24.93 15.38
N VAL A 218 -0.66 25.14 14.48
CA VAL A 218 -0.30 24.17 13.44
C VAL A 218 0.26 22.90 14.08
N ILE A 219 1.16 23.02 15.05
CA ILE A 219 1.74 21.87 15.74
C ILE A 219 0.66 21.12 16.53
N GLN A 220 -0.24 21.84 17.21
CA GLN A 220 -1.37 21.22 17.91
C GLN A 220 -2.24 20.38 16.97
N LYS A 221 -2.56 20.89 15.78
CA LYS A 221 -3.31 20.12 14.77
C LYS A 221 -2.60 18.84 14.34
N VAL A 222 -1.27 18.88 14.19
CA VAL A 222 -0.48 17.68 13.85
C VAL A 222 -0.57 16.65 14.97
N LEU A 223 -0.40 17.08 16.23
CA LEU A 223 -0.50 16.19 17.40
C LEU A 223 -1.91 15.59 17.55
N ASP A 224 -2.96 16.39 17.33
CA ASP A 224 -4.36 15.95 17.39
C ASP A 224 -4.70 14.90 16.33
N VAL A 225 -4.21 15.08 15.09
CA VAL A 225 -4.38 14.10 14.00
C VAL A 225 -3.77 12.76 14.36
N HIS A 226 -2.59 12.77 14.99
CA HIS A 226 -1.94 11.56 15.47
C HIS A 226 -2.50 11.06 16.81
N GLY A 227 -3.43 11.80 17.44
CA GLY A 227 -3.98 11.51 18.76
C GLY A 227 -2.93 11.39 19.85
N TYR A 228 -1.77 12.04 19.67
CA TYR A 228 -0.69 12.03 20.63
C TYR A 228 -0.89 13.17 21.61
N LYS A 229 -1.10 12.83 22.88
CA LYS A 229 -1.16 13.80 23.97
C LYS A 229 0.21 13.87 24.62
N ASP A 230 0.66 15.09 24.86
CA ASP A 230 1.88 15.35 25.63
C ASP A 230 1.77 14.67 27.01
N PRO A 231 2.64 13.70 27.33
CA PRO A 231 2.75 13.18 28.68
C PRO A 231 3.48 14.23 29.51
N ALA A 232 2.75 15.24 29.98
CA ALA A 232 3.24 16.23 30.94
C ALA A 232 3.81 15.56 32.20
#